data_AF-A0A940P6R3-F1
#
_entry.id   AF-A0A940P6R3-F1
#
_cell.length_a   1.000
_cell.length_b   1.000
_cell.length_c   1.000
_cell.angle_alpha   90.00
_cell.angle_beta   90.00
_cell.angle_gamma   90.00
#
_symmetry.space_group_name_H-M   'P 1'
#
loop_
_entity.id
_entity.type
_entity.pdbx_description
1 polymer ?
#
loop_
_entity_poly.entity_id
_entity_poly.type
_entity_poly.pdbx_seq_one_letter_code
_entity_poly.pdbx_strand_id
1 'polypeptide(L)' 'MKLLKMYFFNEDGQPTSIIPRIEHKNLTAEQVRLFMEQLIELELFYHKGQQKFATIDKAKYVDTKVTHLF' A
#
# COMPACT_ATOMS: atom_id res chain seq x y z
N MET A 1 -12.18 -7.73 10.25
CA MET A 1 -12.30 -6.46 9.49
C MET A 1 -11.57 -6.62 8.17
N LYS A 2 -12.03 -6.01 7.07
CA LYS A 2 -11.24 -5.98 5.84
C LYS A 2 -10.25 -4.82 5.88
N LEU A 3 -8.98 -5.09 5.56
CA LEU A 3 -7.95 -4.05 5.39
C LEU A 3 -7.59 -3.93 3.91
N LEU A 4 -7.44 -2.70 3.44
CA LEU A 4 -6.88 -2.45 2.12
C LEU A 4 -5.36 -2.64 2.19
N LYS A 5 -4.85 -3.56 1.39
CA LYS A 5 -3.41 -3.78 1.23
C LYS A 5 -2.99 -3.39 -0.17
N MET A 6 -2.05 -2.45 -0.24
CA MET A 6 -1.49 -1.90 -1.48
C MET A 6 -0.08 -2.47 -1.66
N TYR A 7 0.20 -2.99 -2.84
CA TYR A 7 1.45 -3.65 -3.19
C TYR A 7 2.18 -2.83 -4.25
N PHE A 8 3.49 -2.71 -4.07
CA PHE A 8 4.39 -2.00 -4.96
C PHE A 8 5.65 -2.82 -5.20
N PHE A 9 6.43 -2.42 -6.18
CA PHE A 9 7.85 -2.73 -6.27
C PHE A 9 8.66 -1.50 -5.89
N ASN A 10 9.81 -1.71 -5.22
CA ASN A 10 10.82 -0.68 -5.05
C ASN A 10 11.63 -0.52 -6.36
N GLU A 11 12.59 0.41 -6.38
CA GLU A 11 13.42 0.66 -7.56
C GLU A 11 14.20 -0.57 -8.07
N ASP A 12 14.57 -1.48 -7.16
CA ASP A 12 15.25 -2.73 -7.50
C ASP A 12 14.29 -3.83 -8.02
N GLY A 13 13.00 -3.55 -8.13
CA GLY A 13 11.98 -4.53 -8.50
C GLY A 13 11.60 -5.50 -7.38
N GLN A 14 12.02 -5.25 -6.13
CA GLN A 14 11.67 -6.05 -4.97
C GLN A 14 10.27 -5.68 -4.45
N PRO A 15 9.45 -6.67 -4.08
CA PRO A 15 8.09 -6.43 -3.63
C PRO A 15 8.04 -5.74 -2.26
N THR A 16 7.19 -4.74 -2.14
CA THR A 16 6.85 -4.06 -0.88
C THR A 16 5.35 -3.88 -0.75
N SER A 17 4.88 -3.52 0.44
CA SER A 17 3.47 -3.21 0.64
C SER A 17 3.25 -2.20 1.75
N ILE A 18 2.10 -1.56 1.71
CA ILE A 18 1.59 -0.70 2.77
C ILE A 18 0.14 -1.10 3.10
N ILE A 19 -0.19 -1.06 4.39
CA ILE A 19 -1.53 -1.28 4.90
C ILE A 19 -1.95 0.03 5.56
N PRO A 20 -2.56 0.96 4.80
CA PRO A 20 -3.04 2.19 5.39
C PRO A 20 -4.16 1.91 6.41
N ARG A 21 -4.15 2.63 7.52
CA ARG A 21 -5.31 2.69 8.43
C ARG A 21 -6.33 3.62 7.81
N ILE A 22 -7.23 3.07 7.01
CA ILE A 22 -8.32 3.82 6.39
C ILE A 22 -9.62 3.45 7.12
N GLU A 23 -10.36 4.46 7.59
CA GLU A 23 -11.70 4.23 8.18
C GLU A 23 -12.76 3.95 7.11
N HIS A 24 -12.52 4.41 5.88
CA HIS A 24 -13.38 4.20 4.72
C HIS A 24 -13.25 2.77 4.16
N LYS A 25 -14.37 2.03 4.14
CA LYS A 25 -14.40 0.60 3.76
C LYS A 25 -14.70 0.34 2.28
N ASN A 26 -15.10 1.35 1.52
CA ASN A 26 -15.62 1.22 0.16
C ASN A 26 -14.92 2.15 -0.84
N LEU A 27 -13.58 2.18 -0.85
CA LEU A 27 -12.86 2.90 -1.90
C LEU A 27 -13.01 2.16 -3.24
N THR A 28 -13.26 2.91 -4.31
CA THR A 28 -13.30 2.37 -5.66
C THR A 28 -11.90 2.01 -6.15
N ALA A 29 -11.80 1.16 -7.18
CA ALA A 29 -10.50 0.80 -7.76
C ALA A 29 -9.73 2.03 -8.27
N GLU A 30 -10.43 3.01 -8.85
CA GLU A 30 -9.83 4.26 -9.35
C GLU A 30 -9.28 5.12 -8.22
N GLN A 31 -10.02 5.28 -7.12
CA GLN A 31 -9.54 6.04 -5.95
C GLN A 31 -8.29 5.41 -5.35
N VAL A 32 -8.27 4.07 -5.25
CA VAL A 32 -7.11 3.32 -4.75
C VAL A 32 -5.92 3.49 -5.68
N ARG A 33 -6.14 3.38 -7.00
CA ARG A 33 -5.09 3.57 -8.00
C ARG A 33 -4.49 4.97 -7.95
N LEU A 34 -5.34 6.00 -7.96
CA LEU A 34 -4.89 7.39 -7.93
C LEU A 34 -4.06 7.67 -6.68
N PHE A 35 -4.49 7.19 -5.52
CA PHE A 35 -3.72 7.33 -4.29
C PHE A 35 -2.36 6.62 -4.35
N MET A 36 -2.31 5.42 -4.95
CA MET A 36 -1.05 4.71 -5.15
C MET A 36 -0.11 5.42 -6.11
N GLU A 37 -0.62 6.05 -7.18
CA GLU A 37 0.16 6.85 -8.12
C GLU A 37 0.74 8.10 -7.41
N GLN A 38 -0.09 8.81 -6.65
CA GLN A 38 0.35 9.94 -5.81
C GLN A 38 1.42 9.53 -4.79
N LEU A 39 1.33 8.33 -4.22
CA LEU A 39 2.33 7.80 -3.29
C LEU A 39 3.72 7.64 -3.92
N ILE A 40 3.77 7.31 -5.21
CA ILE A 40 5.02 7.20 -5.97
C ILE A 40 5.56 8.60 -6.25
N GLU A 41 4.72 9.53 -6.72
CA GLU A 41 5.10 10.90 -7.05
C GLU A 41 5.62 11.71 -5.85
N LEU A 42 5.22 11.35 -4.63
CA LEU A 42 5.71 12.00 -3.42
C LEU A 42 7.21 11.82 -3.22
N GLU A 43 7.79 10.71 -3.68
CA GLU A 43 9.21 10.41 -3.50
C GLU A 43 9.68 10.60 -2.03
N LEU A 44 8.83 10.30 -1.05
CA LEU A 44 9.14 10.52 0.38
C LEU A 44 9.67 9.26 1.08
N PHE A 45 9.42 8.09 0.51
CA PHE A 45 9.63 6.82 1.19
C PHE A 45 10.86 6.12 0.64
N TYR A 46 12.00 6.32 1.29
CA TYR A 46 13.24 5.64 0.95
C TYR A 46 13.62 4.57 1.98
N HIS A 47 14.24 3.50 1.51
CA HIS A 47 14.92 2.52 2.36
C HIS A 47 16.29 2.21 1.75
N LYS A 48 17.35 2.40 2.54
CA LYS A 48 18.74 2.22 2.07
C LYS A 48 19.07 3.02 0.79
N GLY A 49 18.51 4.22 0.67
CA GLY A 49 18.73 5.09 -0.49
C GLY A 49 17.88 4.76 -1.72
N GLN A 50 17.00 3.75 -1.65
CA GLN A 50 16.12 3.37 -2.76
C GLN A 50 14.67 3.75 -2.48
N GLN A 51 13.98 4.25 -3.49
CA GLN A 51 12.56 4.55 -3.36
C GLN A 51 11.77 3.26 -3.15
N LYS A 52 11.05 3.21 -2.04
CA LYS A 52 10.32 2.04 -1.57
C LYS A 52 9.07 1.80 -2.44
N PHE A 53 8.35 2.85 -2.80
CA PHE A 53 7.16 2.78 -3.64
C PHE A 53 7.49 3.38 -5.01
N ALA A 54 7.98 2.55 -5.93
CA ALA A 54 8.42 2.99 -7.27
C ALA A 54 7.44 2.56 -8.37
N THR A 55 6.83 1.38 -8.25
CA THR A 55 5.87 0.88 -9.26
C THR A 55 4.70 0.17 -8.60
N ILE A 56 3.48 0.38 -9.11
CA ILE A 56 2.27 -0.28 -8.63
C ILE A 56 2.26 -1.75 -9.09
N ASP A 57 2.02 -2.69 -8.15
CA ASP A 57 1.73 -4.10 -8.46
C ASP A 57 0.21 -4.32 -8.47
N LYS A 58 -0.43 -4.17 -7.30
CA LYS A 58 -1.86 -4.38 -7.12
C LYS A 58 -2.37 -3.83 -5.79
N ALA A 59 -3.69 -3.79 -5.63
CA ALA A 59 -4.33 -3.59 -4.33
C ALA A 59 -5.44 -4.62 -4.11
N LYS A 60 -5.64 -5.03 -2.86
CA LYS A 60 -6.74 -5.93 -2.47
C LYS A 60 -7.21 -5.71 -1.04
N TYR A 61 -8.50 -5.98 -0.81
CA TYR A 61 -9.04 -6.08 0.54
C TYR A 61 -8.78 -7.48 1.10
N VAL A 62 -8.19 -7.54 2.29
CA VAL A 62 -7.86 -8.80 2.97
C VAL A 62 -8.65 -8.89 4.27
N ASP A 63 -9.33 -10.00 4.48
CA ASP A 63 -10.01 -10.29 5.75
C ASP A 63 -8.97 -10.48 6.87
N THR A 64 -9.13 -9.72 7.94
CA THR A 64 -8.24 -9.76 9.11
C THR A 64 -9.01 -10.13 10.36
N LYS A 65 -8.36 -10.94 11.20
CA LYS A 65 -8.74 -11.22 12.58
C LYS A 65 -7.73 -10.53 13.48
N VAL A 66 -8.23 -9.71 14.41
CA VAL A 66 -7.38 -9.11 15.44
C VAL A 66 -7.27 -10.14 16.57
N THR A 67 -6.05 -10.49 16.95
CA THR A 67 -5.78 -11.32 18.13
C THR A 67 -5.01 -10.45 19.11
N HIS A 68 -5.63 -10.13 20.24
CA HIS A 68 -4.97 -9.42 21.33
C HIS A 68 -4.12 -10.42 22.10
N LEU A 69 -2.82 -10.15 22.21
CA LEU A 69 -1.87 -11.01 22.92
C LEU A 69 -1.76 -10.63 24.41
N PHE A 70 -2.25 -9.45 24.79
CA PHE A 70 -2.24 -8.88 26.13
C PHE A 70 -3.51 -8.06 26.35
#